data_AF-A0A9N9FYG2-F1
#
_entry.id   AF-A0A9N9FYG2-F1
#
_cell.length_a   1.000
_cell.length_b   1.000
_cell.length_c   1.000
_cell.angle_alpha   90.00
_cell.angle_beta   90.00
_cell.angle_gamma   90.00
#
_symmetry.space_group_name_H-M   'P 1'
#
loop_
_entity.id
_entity.type
_entity.pdbx_description
1 polymer ?
#
loop_
_entity_poly.entity_id
_entity_poly.type
_entity_poly.pdbx_seq_one_letter_code
_entity_poly.pdbx_strand_id
1 'polypeptide(L)'
;MYRQSPVTRESLPSLFFKPTDRSVLNDYESIVNIDDTYLDAANYLHNTVYENQANIPEHEKWQIIDQWLNDLYKDTPLPLFERNPDTAAALYEMALFNKEQDAAAELVRENRTMHRIEYVEEDKRLQEILKVIGISKNDLSKNGECAIRTLSSLAITLGLGDVEQSSYFRALAQLNIDSERTQRSRNMTKRTIEEFENQIQEASLRLERLNTNKWDFVEEQKLKEWKKNSCLLTRKSCEYGNRLLHLQKQYESMGVEEGGLRIENLKQIEKNVEALGELLETKRQKLQIYQEMPPDLQMAQLKLDHAREALVELRETEAELAEAIAETVQ
;
A
#
# COMPACT_ATOMS: atom_id res chain seq x y z
N MET A 1 -51.08 -12.21 29.60
CA MET A 1 -49.75 -12.32 30.26
C MET A 1 -48.93 -13.30 29.45
N TYR A 2 -48.20 -12.83 28.43
CA TYR A 2 -46.75 -12.54 28.44
C TYR A 2 -45.85 -13.76 28.68
N ARG A 3 -45.13 -14.17 27.61
CA ARG A 3 -43.75 -14.69 27.50
C ARG A 3 -43.66 -15.40 26.13
N GLN A 4 -43.39 -14.68 25.03
CA GLN A 4 -42.05 -14.36 24.51
C GLN A 4 -41.01 -15.46 24.77
N SER A 5 -40.73 -16.25 23.73
CA SER A 5 -39.45 -16.91 23.49
C SER A 5 -38.90 -16.40 22.15
N PRO A 6 -37.58 -16.13 22.05
CA PRO A 6 -36.99 -15.43 20.91
C PRO A 6 -36.74 -16.38 19.74
N VAL A 7 -37.24 -16.00 18.56
CA VAL A 7 -36.84 -16.59 17.27
C VAL A 7 -35.44 -16.06 16.96
N THR A 8 -34.43 -16.92 17.18
CA THR A 8 -33.06 -16.66 16.74
C THR A 8 -33.00 -16.66 15.22
N ARG A 9 -32.45 -15.57 14.69
CA ARG A 9 -32.13 -15.29 13.29
C ARG A 9 -31.50 -16.50 12.59
N GLU A 10 -32.22 -17.10 11.66
CA GLU A 10 -31.60 -17.84 10.57
C GLU A 10 -30.90 -16.82 9.67
N SER A 11 -29.56 -16.76 9.75
CA SER A 11 -28.77 -15.98 8.80
C SER A 11 -28.91 -16.63 7.43
N LEU A 12 -29.39 -15.88 6.44
CA LEU A 12 -29.32 -16.27 5.05
C LEU A 12 -27.85 -16.61 4.70
N PRO A 13 -27.58 -17.72 3.99
CA PRO A 13 -26.25 -18.00 3.47
C PRO A 13 -25.83 -16.84 2.57
N SER A 14 -24.63 -16.32 2.79
CA SER A 14 -24.03 -15.26 1.98
C SER A 14 -23.89 -15.70 0.52
N LEU A 15 -24.90 -15.39 -0.30
CA LEU A 15 -24.83 -15.41 -1.77
C LEU A 15 -24.21 -14.13 -2.32
N PHE A 16 -23.35 -13.47 -1.54
CA PHE A 16 -22.50 -12.41 -2.03
C PHE A 16 -21.23 -13.04 -2.60
N PHE A 17 -21.30 -13.43 -3.87
CA PHE A 17 -20.07 -13.53 -4.66
C PHE A 17 -19.39 -12.15 -4.58
N LYS A 18 -18.19 -12.12 -3.98
CA LYS A 18 -17.28 -10.99 -4.17
C LYS A 18 -17.12 -10.77 -5.68
N PRO A 19 -16.91 -9.52 -6.15
CA PRO A 19 -16.53 -9.30 -7.54
C PRO A 19 -15.30 -10.16 -7.80
N THR A 20 -15.51 -11.20 -8.60
CA THR A 20 -14.47 -12.15 -8.98
C THR A 20 -13.33 -11.32 -9.58
N ASP A 21 -12.11 -11.54 -9.10
CA ASP A 21 -10.91 -10.98 -9.71
C ASP A 21 -11.01 -11.10 -11.24
N ARG A 22 -10.68 -10.02 -11.95
CA ARG A 22 -10.70 -9.91 -13.43
C ARG A 22 -9.97 -11.06 -14.14
N SER A 23 -9.19 -11.89 -13.43
CA SER A 23 -8.54 -13.08 -13.97
C SER A 23 -9.51 -14.20 -14.39
N VAL A 24 -10.75 -14.25 -13.87
CA VAL A 24 -11.71 -15.32 -14.22
C VAL A 24 -12.56 -14.98 -15.45
N LEU A 25 -12.60 -13.71 -15.86
CA LEU A 25 -13.26 -13.29 -17.11
C LEU A 25 -12.39 -13.51 -18.35
N ASN A 26 -11.06 -13.53 -18.20
CA ASN A 26 -10.14 -13.83 -19.32
C ASN A 26 -10.26 -15.26 -19.86
N ASP A 27 -10.83 -16.19 -19.09
CA ASP A 27 -11.02 -17.58 -19.54
C ASP A 27 -12.26 -17.74 -20.45
N TYR A 28 -13.18 -16.75 -20.48
CA TYR A 28 -14.36 -16.76 -21.37
C TYR A 28 -14.15 -15.99 -22.68
N GLU A 29 -13.10 -15.17 -22.78
CA GLU A 29 -12.74 -14.44 -24.02
C GLU A 29 -12.21 -15.37 -25.13
N SER A 30 -11.88 -16.63 -24.82
CA SER A 30 -11.33 -17.58 -25.78
C SER A 30 -12.37 -18.29 -26.67
N ILE A 31 -13.67 -18.11 -26.44
CA ILE A 31 -14.74 -18.90 -27.10
C ILE A 31 -15.49 -18.12 -28.19
N VAL A 32 -15.26 -16.81 -28.30
CA VAL A 32 -15.85 -16.02 -29.39
C VAL A 32 -14.71 -15.25 -30.03
N ASN A 33 -14.50 -15.46 -31.33
CA ASN A 33 -13.65 -14.63 -32.16
C ASN A 33 -14.33 -13.25 -32.27
N ILE A 34 -14.31 -12.50 -31.18
CA ILE A 34 -14.74 -11.11 -31.12
C ILE A 34 -13.62 -10.36 -31.82
N ASP A 35 -13.90 -9.86 -33.02
CA ASP A 35 -13.00 -8.96 -33.76
C ASP A 35 -12.38 -7.95 -32.78
N ASP A 36 -11.06 -7.77 -32.81
CA ASP A 36 -10.31 -6.88 -31.90
C ASP A 36 -10.91 -5.46 -31.83
N THR A 37 -11.62 -5.05 -32.89
CA THR A 37 -12.41 -3.82 -33.00
C THR A 37 -13.52 -3.66 -31.95
N TYR A 38 -14.15 -4.75 -31.52
CA TYR A 38 -15.22 -4.73 -30.51
C TYR A 38 -14.68 -4.66 -29.08
N LEU A 39 -13.51 -5.26 -28.83
CA LEU A 39 -12.85 -5.18 -27.51
C LEU A 39 -12.30 -3.77 -27.27
N ASP A 40 -11.75 -3.13 -28.29
CA ASP A 40 -11.32 -1.72 -28.23
C ASP A 40 -12.50 -0.75 -28.10
N ALA A 41 -13.63 -0.98 -28.77
CA ALA A 41 -14.83 -0.17 -28.61
C ALA A 41 -15.47 -0.33 -27.22
N ALA A 42 -15.47 -1.54 -26.67
CA ALA A 42 -15.93 -1.81 -25.31
C ALA A 42 -15.01 -1.14 -24.27
N ASN A 43 -13.69 -1.20 -24.45
CA ASN A 43 -12.72 -0.53 -23.58
C ASN A 43 -12.78 1.01 -23.69
N TYR A 44 -13.04 1.55 -24.89
CA TYR A 44 -13.19 2.98 -25.11
C TYR A 44 -14.49 3.52 -24.47
N LEU A 45 -15.61 2.80 -24.64
CA LEU A 45 -16.87 3.13 -23.96
C LEU A 45 -16.71 3.03 -22.44
N HIS A 46 -16.08 1.97 -21.94
CA HIS A 46 -15.77 1.78 -20.52
C HIS A 46 -14.97 2.97 -19.96
N ASN A 47 -13.87 3.37 -20.60
CA ASN A 47 -13.03 4.47 -20.12
C ASN A 47 -13.73 5.84 -20.15
N THR A 48 -14.58 6.12 -21.15
CA THR A 48 -15.35 7.38 -21.21
C THR A 48 -16.46 7.49 -20.15
N VAL A 49 -16.92 6.36 -19.64
CA VAL A 49 -17.96 6.30 -18.60
C VAL A 49 -17.35 6.50 -17.19
N TYR A 50 -16.14 5.99 -16.91
CA TYR A 50 -15.49 6.22 -15.60
C TYR A 50 -15.00 7.66 -15.37
N GLU A 51 -14.59 8.39 -16.40
CA GLU A 51 -14.12 9.77 -16.23
C GLU A 51 -15.24 10.77 -15.89
N ASN A 52 -16.51 10.44 -16.16
CA ASN A 52 -17.67 11.29 -15.87
C ASN A 52 -18.36 11.00 -14.51
N GLN A 53 -17.89 10.01 -13.74
CA GLN A 53 -18.57 9.50 -12.54
C GLN A 53 -18.28 10.27 -11.25
N ALA A 54 -17.33 11.21 -11.26
CA ALA A 54 -16.88 11.89 -10.04
C ALA A 54 -17.81 13.02 -9.54
N ASN A 55 -18.90 13.37 -10.25
CA ASN A 55 -19.66 14.60 -9.95
C ASN A 55 -21.20 14.49 -10.04
N ILE A 56 -21.77 13.29 -9.91
CA ILE A 56 -23.23 13.08 -9.92
C ILE A 56 -23.77 13.17 -8.47
N PRO A 57 -24.76 14.03 -8.17
CA PRO A 57 -25.34 14.15 -6.84
C PRO A 57 -26.01 12.83 -6.40
N GLU A 58 -25.90 12.52 -5.10
CA GLU A 58 -26.36 11.24 -4.52
C GLU A 58 -27.84 10.94 -4.80
N HIS A 59 -28.69 11.98 -4.83
CA HIS A 59 -30.10 11.87 -5.17
C HIS A 59 -30.35 11.32 -6.59
N GLU A 60 -29.56 11.74 -7.58
CA GLU A 60 -29.71 11.25 -8.96
C GLU A 60 -29.27 9.79 -9.09
N LYS A 61 -28.24 9.38 -8.34
CA LYS A 61 -27.81 7.97 -8.27
C LYS A 61 -28.94 7.09 -7.75
N TRP A 62 -29.59 7.52 -6.67
CA TRP A 62 -30.72 6.81 -6.07
C TRP A 62 -31.92 6.71 -7.01
N GLN A 63 -32.22 7.74 -7.80
CA GLN A 63 -33.30 7.66 -8.80
C GLN A 63 -33.01 6.61 -9.88
N ILE A 64 -31.77 6.56 -10.37
CA ILE A 64 -31.35 5.57 -11.38
C ILE A 64 -31.40 4.15 -10.79
N ILE A 65 -30.95 3.98 -9.54
CA ILE A 65 -31.03 2.70 -8.82
C ILE A 65 -32.49 2.26 -8.63
N ASP A 66 -33.36 3.15 -8.15
CA ASP A 66 -34.77 2.83 -7.93
C ASP A 66 -35.47 2.46 -9.25
N GLN A 67 -35.17 3.16 -10.35
CA GLN A 67 -35.68 2.82 -11.67
C GLN A 67 -35.17 1.45 -12.15
N TRP A 68 -33.87 1.19 -12.06
CA TRP A 68 -33.26 -0.07 -12.45
C TRP A 68 -33.80 -1.26 -11.63
N LEU A 69 -33.96 -1.09 -10.31
CA LEU A 69 -34.53 -2.12 -9.45
C LEU A 69 -36.01 -2.37 -9.75
N ASN A 70 -36.80 -1.33 -10.04
CA ASN A 70 -38.19 -1.51 -10.47
C ASN A 70 -38.28 -2.28 -11.80
N ASP A 71 -37.41 -1.95 -12.76
CA ASP A 71 -37.35 -2.65 -14.05
C ASP A 71 -36.89 -4.10 -13.91
N LEU A 72 -36.01 -4.39 -12.95
CA LEU A 72 -35.52 -5.74 -12.67
C LEU A 72 -36.55 -6.60 -11.94
N TYR A 73 -37.23 -6.04 -10.94
CA TYR A 73 -38.12 -6.79 -10.05
C TYR A 73 -39.59 -6.80 -10.49
N LYS A 74 -40.06 -5.91 -11.38
CA LYS A 74 -41.41 -5.80 -11.99
C LYS A 74 -42.59 -6.24 -11.10
N ASP A 75 -42.81 -7.55 -10.96
CA ASP A 75 -43.95 -8.17 -10.26
C ASP A 75 -43.58 -8.75 -8.87
N THR A 76 -42.32 -8.66 -8.44
CA THR A 76 -41.82 -9.14 -7.15
C THR A 76 -41.50 -7.98 -6.21
N PRO A 77 -41.84 -8.09 -4.91
CA PRO A 77 -41.52 -7.04 -3.96
C PRO A 77 -40.00 -6.91 -3.80
N LEU A 78 -39.50 -5.68 -3.87
CA LEU A 78 -38.08 -5.41 -3.69
C LEU A 78 -37.61 -5.94 -2.33
N PRO A 79 -36.48 -6.67 -2.27
CA PRO A 79 -35.84 -7.02 -1.01
C PRO A 79 -35.53 -5.76 -0.20
N LEU A 80 -35.71 -5.82 1.12
CA LEU A 80 -35.33 -4.71 1.99
C LEU A 80 -33.80 -4.63 2.04
N PHE A 81 -33.24 -3.47 1.70
CA PHE A 81 -31.82 -3.18 1.82
C PHE A 81 -31.60 -1.82 2.48
N GLU A 82 -30.41 -1.64 3.03
CA GLU A 82 -30.02 -0.38 3.68
C GLU A 82 -29.59 0.64 2.63
N ARG A 83 -30.18 1.85 2.67
CA ARG A 83 -29.76 2.97 1.82
C ARG A 83 -28.63 3.72 2.52
N ASN A 84 -27.40 3.30 2.24
CA ASN A 84 -26.18 3.94 2.72
C ASN A 84 -25.32 4.34 1.50
N PRO A 85 -24.36 5.27 1.63
CA PRO A 85 -23.60 5.77 0.47
C PRO A 85 -22.78 4.66 -0.21
N ASP A 86 -22.33 3.66 0.55
CA ASP A 86 -21.59 2.52 0.03
C ASP A 86 -22.47 1.59 -0.82
N THR A 87 -23.72 1.35 -0.40
CA THR A 87 -24.72 0.58 -1.17
C THR A 87 -25.20 1.38 -2.38
N ALA A 88 -25.31 2.70 -2.26
CA ALA A 88 -25.59 3.58 -3.39
C ALA A 88 -24.50 3.47 -4.47
N ALA A 89 -23.21 3.50 -4.07
CA ALA A 89 -22.10 3.37 -5.01
C ALA A 89 -22.13 1.99 -5.71
N ALA A 90 -22.22 0.91 -4.92
CA ALA A 90 -22.21 -0.45 -5.47
C ALA A 90 -23.42 -0.75 -6.39
N LEU A 91 -24.63 -0.37 -5.98
CA LEU A 91 -25.83 -0.58 -6.78
C LEU A 91 -25.85 0.28 -8.04
N TYR A 92 -25.31 1.50 -7.97
CA TYR A 92 -25.22 2.38 -9.12
C TYR A 92 -24.25 1.85 -10.18
N GLU A 93 -23.06 1.40 -9.76
CA GLU A 93 -22.11 0.74 -10.67
C GLU A 93 -22.72 -0.49 -11.33
N MET A 94 -23.40 -1.33 -10.54
CA MET A 94 -24.07 -2.53 -11.05
C MET A 94 -25.22 -2.20 -12.02
N ALA A 95 -26.01 -1.16 -11.73
CA ALA A 95 -27.08 -0.70 -12.60
C ALA A 95 -26.54 -0.22 -13.96
N LEU A 96 -25.46 0.58 -13.95
CA LEU A 96 -24.82 1.04 -15.18
C LEU A 96 -24.25 -0.12 -15.98
N PHE A 97 -23.50 -1.01 -15.33
CA PHE A 97 -22.92 -2.17 -15.98
C PHE A 97 -23.99 -3.05 -16.64
N ASN A 98 -25.07 -3.35 -15.92
CA ASN A 98 -26.16 -4.15 -16.47
C ASN A 98 -26.85 -3.43 -17.64
N LYS A 99 -27.07 -2.12 -17.55
CA LYS A 99 -27.65 -1.35 -18.65
C LYS A 99 -26.78 -1.38 -19.91
N GLU A 100 -25.46 -1.31 -19.77
CA GLU A 100 -24.53 -1.46 -20.88
C GLU A 100 -24.59 -2.86 -21.49
N GLN A 101 -24.58 -3.90 -20.65
CA GLN A 101 -24.70 -5.28 -21.10
C GLN A 101 -26.04 -5.58 -21.77
N ASP A 102 -27.14 -5.05 -21.24
CA ASP A 102 -28.48 -5.19 -21.83
C ASP A 102 -28.56 -4.52 -23.21
N ALA A 103 -27.97 -3.33 -23.35
CA ALA A 103 -27.88 -2.64 -24.64
C ALA A 103 -27.03 -3.43 -25.66
N ALA A 104 -25.88 -3.95 -25.23
CA ALA A 104 -25.04 -4.80 -26.07
C ALA A 104 -25.76 -6.10 -26.47
N ALA A 105 -26.48 -6.73 -25.54
CA ALA A 105 -27.26 -7.94 -25.78
C ALA A 105 -28.40 -7.70 -26.77
N GLU A 106 -29.06 -6.53 -26.72
CA GLU A 106 -30.08 -6.15 -27.69
C GLU A 106 -29.48 -5.98 -29.09
N LEU A 107 -28.36 -5.27 -29.22
CA LEU A 107 -27.66 -5.13 -30.51
C LEU A 107 -27.27 -6.49 -31.11
N VAL A 108 -26.74 -7.41 -30.30
CA VAL A 108 -26.42 -8.77 -30.74
C VAL A 108 -27.69 -9.52 -31.19
N ARG A 109 -28.82 -9.33 -30.50
CA ARG A 109 -30.10 -9.97 -30.85
C ARG A 109 -30.65 -9.43 -32.17
N GLU A 110 -30.60 -8.12 -32.37
CA GLU A 110 -31.01 -7.46 -33.61
C GLU A 110 -30.13 -7.92 -34.78
N ASN A 111 -28.81 -7.89 -34.61
CA ASN A 111 -27.85 -8.33 -35.61
C ASN A 111 -28.07 -9.80 -36.01
N ARG A 112 -28.24 -10.71 -35.04
CA ARG A 112 -28.59 -12.12 -35.30
C ARG A 112 -29.91 -12.26 -36.06
N THR A 113 -30.88 -11.39 -35.78
CA THR A 113 -32.16 -11.39 -36.50
C THR A 113 -32.00 -10.95 -37.94
N MET A 114 -31.19 -9.91 -38.20
CA MET A 114 -30.86 -9.47 -39.55
C MET A 114 -30.12 -10.56 -40.33
N HIS A 115 -29.07 -11.15 -39.77
CA HIS A 115 -28.36 -12.25 -40.44
C HIS A 115 -29.25 -13.45 -40.71
N ARG A 116 -30.18 -13.80 -39.80
CA ARG A 116 -31.15 -14.87 -40.05
C ARG A 116 -32.02 -14.57 -41.28
N ILE A 117 -32.49 -13.33 -41.42
CA ILE A 117 -33.30 -12.93 -42.59
C ILE A 117 -32.45 -13.01 -43.85
N GLU A 118 -31.23 -12.48 -43.83
CA GLU A 118 -30.28 -12.53 -44.93
C GLU A 118 -29.99 -13.98 -45.37
N TYR A 119 -29.68 -14.89 -44.45
CA TYR A 119 -29.42 -16.30 -44.76
C TYR A 119 -30.64 -17.01 -45.34
N VAL A 120 -31.86 -16.66 -44.90
CA VAL A 120 -33.09 -17.23 -45.46
C VAL A 120 -33.33 -16.76 -46.90
N GLU A 121 -33.07 -15.49 -47.21
CA GLU A 121 -33.17 -15.00 -48.58
C GLU A 121 -32.07 -15.58 -49.48
N GLU A 122 -30.85 -15.72 -48.94
CA GLU A 122 -29.74 -16.33 -49.67
C GLU A 122 -29.98 -17.83 -49.94
N ASP A 123 -30.56 -18.57 -49.00
CA ASP A 123 -30.99 -19.97 -49.21
C ASP A 123 -31.98 -20.07 -50.37
N LYS A 124 -32.99 -19.18 -50.45
CA LYS A 124 -33.93 -19.14 -51.58
C LYS A 124 -33.20 -18.87 -52.90
N ARG A 125 -32.30 -17.88 -52.94
CA ARG A 125 -31.51 -17.52 -54.11
C ARG A 125 -30.67 -18.70 -54.60
N LEU A 126 -29.98 -19.38 -53.70
CA LEU A 126 -29.17 -20.56 -54.02
C LEU A 126 -30.04 -21.74 -54.49
N GLN A 127 -31.20 -21.97 -53.87
CA GLN A 127 -32.15 -22.98 -54.32
C GLN A 127 -32.67 -22.70 -55.74
N GLU A 128 -32.94 -21.44 -56.09
CA GLU A 128 -33.34 -21.06 -57.46
C GLU A 128 -32.22 -21.33 -58.47
N ILE A 129 -30.98 -20.96 -58.13
CA ILE A 129 -29.81 -21.22 -58.98
C ILE A 129 -29.61 -22.73 -59.20
N LEU A 130 -29.70 -23.54 -58.14
CA LEU A 130 -29.56 -24.99 -58.25
C LEU A 130 -30.66 -25.60 -59.12
N LYS A 131 -31.91 -25.10 -59.02
CA LYS A 131 -33.02 -25.51 -59.90
C LYS A 131 -32.73 -25.17 -61.38
N VAL A 132 -32.18 -23.99 -61.68
CA VAL A 132 -31.82 -23.58 -63.05
C VAL A 132 -30.73 -24.47 -63.64
N ILE A 133 -29.73 -24.84 -62.84
CA ILE A 133 -28.62 -25.71 -63.26
C ILE A 133 -29.08 -27.19 -63.35
N GLY A 134 -30.27 -27.51 -62.83
CA GLY A 134 -30.81 -28.87 -62.83
C GLY A 134 -30.13 -29.80 -61.83
N ILE A 135 -29.50 -29.25 -60.79
CA ILE A 135 -28.89 -30.03 -59.71
C ILE A 135 -29.93 -30.19 -58.61
N SER A 136 -30.44 -31.40 -58.44
CA SER A 136 -31.32 -31.76 -57.33
C SER A 136 -30.58 -32.57 -56.28
N LYS A 137 -31.05 -32.47 -55.04
CA LYS A 137 -30.60 -33.32 -53.93
C LYS A 137 -30.73 -34.82 -54.25
N ASN A 138 -31.71 -35.18 -55.08
CA ASN A 138 -31.99 -36.56 -55.48
C ASN A 138 -30.99 -37.12 -56.51
N ASP A 139 -30.22 -36.24 -57.17
CA ASP A 139 -29.22 -36.64 -58.16
C ASP A 139 -27.90 -37.07 -57.49
N LEU A 140 -27.78 -36.83 -56.18
CA LEU A 140 -26.63 -37.24 -55.39
C LEU A 140 -26.74 -38.70 -54.96
N SER A 141 -25.60 -39.40 -54.95
CA SER A 141 -25.52 -40.71 -54.29
C SER A 141 -25.83 -40.57 -52.79
N LYS A 142 -26.37 -41.63 -52.18
CA LYS A 142 -26.64 -41.65 -50.72
C LYS A 142 -25.40 -41.30 -49.89
N ASN A 143 -24.22 -41.74 -50.33
CA ASN A 143 -22.94 -41.42 -49.67
C ASN A 143 -22.59 -39.94 -49.83
N GLY A 144 -22.80 -39.36 -51.00
CA GLY A 144 -22.60 -37.92 -51.24
C GLY A 144 -23.52 -37.06 -50.39
N GLU A 145 -24.80 -37.43 -50.27
CA GLU A 145 -25.76 -36.70 -49.45
C GLU A 145 -25.34 -36.73 -47.97
N CYS A 146 -24.92 -37.91 -47.48
CA CYS A 146 -24.41 -38.07 -46.13
C CYS A 146 -23.17 -37.21 -45.90
N ALA A 147 -22.18 -37.26 -46.79
CA ALA A 147 -20.93 -36.51 -46.67
C ALA A 147 -21.16 -34.99 -46.61
N ILE A 148 -21.99 -34.43 -47.50
CA ILE A 148 -22.31 -33.00 -47.50
C ILE A 148 -23.07 -32.62 -46.22
N ARG A 149 -24.00 -33.46 -45.75
CA ARG A 149 -24.71 -33.22 -44.50
C ARG A 149 -23.75 -33.21 -43.30
N THR A 150 -22.80 -34.14 -43.24
CA THR A 150 -21.80 -34.18 -42.18
C THR A 150 -20.85 -32.98 -42.25
N LEU A 151 -20.37 -32.60 -43.44
CA LEU A 151 -19.50 -31.43 -43.62
C LEU A 151 -20.21 -30.13 -43.24
N SER A 152 -21.41 -29.90 -43.76
CA SER A 152 -22.22 -28.73 -43.40
C SER A 152 -22.51 -28.66 -41.89
N SER A 153 -22.86 -29.79 -41.27
CA SER A 153 -23.04 -29.85 -39.81
C SER A 153 -21.74 -29.52 -39.08
N LEU A 154 -20.61 -30.04 -39.55
CA LEU A 154 -19.29 -29.79 -38.96
C LEU A 154 -18.90 -28.30 -39.09
N ALA A 155 -19.10 -27.68 -40.26
CA ALA A 155 -18.87 -26.25 -40.45
C ALA A 155 -19.73 -25.41 -39.51
N ILE A 156 -21.01 -25.73 -39.36
CA ILE A 156 -21.91 -25.02 -38.43
C ILE A 156 -21.41 -25.17 -37.00
N THR A 157 -21.01 -26.38 -36.58
CA THR A 157 -20.51 -26.61 -35.21
C THR A 157 -19.17 -25.92 -34.95
N LEU A 158 -18.33 -25.78 -35.97
CA LEU A 158 -17.03 -25.10 -35.87
C LEU A 158 -17.12 -23.59 -36.14
N GLY A 159 -18.29 -23.08 -36.52
CA GLY A 159 -18.50 -21.66 -36.85
C GLY A 159 -17.75 -21.20 -38.10
N LEU A 160 -17.58 -22.06 -39.10
CA LEU A 160 -16.86 -21.73 -40.34
C LEU A 160 -17.73 -20.94 -41.32
N GLY A 161 -17.16 -19.89 -41.92
CA GLY A 161 -17.78 -19.11 -42.99
C GLY A 161 -17.52 -19.65 -44.40
N ASP A 162 -16.59 -20.60 -44.52
CA ASP A 162 -16.16 -21.20 -45.77
C ASP A 162 -16.18 -22.74 -45.69
N VAL A 163 -16.14 -23.39 -46.85
CA VAL A 163 -16.12 -24.87 -46.96
C VAL A 163 -14.72 -25.34 -47.39
N GLU A 164 -13.69 -24.52 -47.19
CA GLU A 164 -12.31 -24.86 -47.53
C GLU A 164 -11.73 -25.87 -46.53
N GLN A 165 -11.00 -26.87 -47.04
CA GLN A 165 -10.38 -27.91 -46.23
C GLN A 165 -9.38 -27.34 -45.19
N SER A 166 -8.63 -26.30 -45.57
CA SER A 166 -7.71 -25.54 -44.71
C SER A 166 -8.41 -25.01 -43.46
N SER A 167 -9.60 -24.45 -43.61
CA SER A 167 -10.40 -23.85 -42.53
C SER A 167 -10.92 -24.91 -41.56
N TYR A 168 -11.39 -26.05 -42.06
CA TYR A 168 -11.71 -27.21 -41.20
C TYR A 168 -10.50 -27.68 -40.38
N PHE A 169 -9.34 -27.85 -41.02
CA PHE A 169 -8.14 -28.29 -40.29
C PHE A 169 -7.70 -27.28 -39.24
N ARG A 170 -7.76 -25.98 -39.55
CA ARG A 170 -7.44 -24.93 -38.59
C ARG A 170 -8.39 -24.95 -37.40
N ALA A 171 -9.71 -25.00 -37.64
CA ALA A 171 -10.70 -25.02 -36.57
C ALA A 171 -10.61 -26.28 -35.70
N LEU A 172 -10.36 -27.45 -36.30
CA LEU A 172 -10.12 -28.68 -35.54
C LEU A 172 -8.83 -28.63 -34.72
N ALA A 173 -7.75 -28.07 -35.27
CA ALA A 173 -6.51 -27.88 -34.54
C ALA A 173 -6.69 -26.92 -33.37
N GLN A 174 -7.41 -25.81 -33.60
CA GLN A 174 -7.74 -24.83 -32.56
C GLN A 174 -8.59 -25.46 -31.45
N LEU A 175 -9.65 -26.18 -31.80
CA LEU A 175 -10.49 -26.91 -30.83
C LEU A 175 -9.67 -27.90 -29.98
N ASN A 176 -8.70 -28.58 -30.59
CA ASN A 176 -7.82 -29.49 -29.86
C ASN A 176 -6.89 -28.73 -28.89
N ILE A 177 -6.31 -27.61 -29.33
CA ILE A 177 -5.50 -26.72 -28.47
C ILE A 177 -6.34 -26.22 -27.29
N ASP A 178 -7.57 -25.79 -27.54
CA ASP A 178 -8.47 -25.25 -26.52
C ASP A 178 -8.95 -26.35 -25.55
N SER A 179 -9.21 -27.56 -26.04
CA SER A 179 -9.50 -28.74 -25.21
C SER A 179 -8.33 -29.05 -24.28
N GLU A 180 -7.10 -29.07 -24.79
CA GLU A 180 -5.89 -29.29 -23.99
C GLU A 180 -5.66 -28.18 -22.97
N ARG A 181 -5.88 -26.91 -23.36
CA ARG A 181 -5.80 -25.76 -22.45
C ARG A 181 -6.83 -25.87 -21.32
N THR A 182 -8.08 -26.16 -21.66
CA THR A 182 -9.18 -26.33 -20.70
C THR A 182 -8.89 -27.49 -19.75
N GLN A 183 -8.39 -28.61 -20.26
CA GLN A 183 -8.03 -29.77 -19.45
C GLN A 183 -6.88 -29.47 -18.48
N ARG A 184 -5.86 -28.71 -18.93
CA ARG A 184 -4.77 -28.24 -18.05
C ARG A 184 -5.29 -27.32 -16.95
N SER A 185 -6.12 -26.34 -17.29
CA SER A 185 -6.74 -25.43 -16.31
C SER A 185 -7.54 -26.22 -15.28
N ARG A 186 -8.40 -27.14 -15.73
CA ARG A 186 -9.17 -28.03 -14.87
C ARG A 186 -8.30 -28.85 -13.91
N ASN A 187 -7.19 -29.40 -14.39
CA ASN A 187 -6.26 -30.16 -13.58
C ASN A 187 -5.57 -29.28 -12.53
N MET A 188 -5.22 -28.04 -12.87
CA MET A 188 -4.66 -27.08 -11.93
C MET A 188 -5.67 -26.72 -10.84
N THR A 189 -6.91 -26.38 -11.21
CA THR A 189 -7.98 -26.10 -10.26
C THR A 189 -8.22 -27.29 -9.33
N LYS A 190 -8.22 -28.52 -9.86
CA LYS A 190 -8.35 -29.72 -9.05
C LYS A 190 -7.22 -29.86 -8.01
N ARG A 191 -5.97 -29.61 -8.41
CA ARG A 191 -4.83 -29.62 -7.47
C ARG A 191 -4.99 -28.57 -6.37
N THR A 192 -5.40 -27.34 -6.73
CA THR A 192 -5.61 -26.28 -5.73
C THR A 192 -6.74 -26.62 -4.75
N ILE A 193 -7.80 -27.30 -5.22
CA ILE A 193 -8.86 -27.80 -4.35
C ILE A 193 -8.31 -28.85 -3.39
N GLU A 194 -7.57 -29.84 -3.89
CA GLU A 194 -6.93 -30.89 -3.06
C GLU A 194 -5.98 -30.27 -2.01
N GLU A 195 -5.21 -29.24 -2.38
CA GLU A 195 -4.36 -28.49 -1.46
C GLU A 195 -5.17 -27.77 -0.35
N PHE A 196 -6.26 -27.10 -0.71
CA PHE A 196 -7.13 -26.46 0.28
C PHE A 196 -7.84 -27.46 1.18
N GLU A 197 -8.30 -28.60 0.64
CA GLU A 197 -8.86 -29.69 1.44
C GLU A 197 -7.87 -30.20 2.48
N ASN A 198 -6.60 -30.41 2.08
CA ASN A 198 -5.54 -30.79 3.00
C ASN A 198 -5.28 -29.72 4.08
N GLN A 199 -5.25 -28.43 3.70
CA GLN A 199 -5.07 -27.34 4.64
C GLN A 199 -6.24 -27.24 5.64
N ILE A 200 -7.47 -27.44 5.17
CA ILE A 200 -8.68 -27.45 6.02
C ILE A 200 -8.61 -28.61 7.01
N GLN A 201 -8.23 -29.81 6.56
CA GLN A 201 -8.03 -30.97 7.43
C GLN A 201 -6.93 -30.74 8.45
N GLU A 202 -5.81 -30.13 8.06
CA GLU A 202 -4.74 -29.81 9.01
C GLU A 202 -5.20 -28.76 10.04
N ALA A 203 -5.91 -27.73 9.59
CA ALA A 203 -6.45 -26.70 10.47
C ALA A 203 -7.49 -27.26 11.45
N SER A 204 -8.38 -28.15 10.99
CA SER A 204 -9.37 -28.81 11.86
C SER A 204 -8.70 -29.68 12.92
N LEU A 205 -7.69 -30.47 12.56
CA LEU A 205 -6.90 -31.25 13.52
C LEU A 205 -6.17 -30.36 14.53
N ARG A 206 -5.63 -29.21 14.10
CA ARG A 206 -5.01 -28.22 15.01
C ARG A 206 -6.05 -27.62 15.96
N LEU A 207 -7.24 -27.28 15.47
CA LEU A 207 -8.35 -26.78 16.30
C LEU A 207 -8.82 -27.83 17.31
N GLU A 208 -8.96 -29.09 16.90
CA GLU A 208 -9.29 -30.18 17.81
C GLU A 208 -8.24 -30.32 18.91
N ARG A 209 -6.95 -30.30 18.57
CA ARG A 209 -5.87 -30.34 19.57
C ARG A 209 -5.97 -29.17 20.56
N LEU A 210 -6.19 -27.95 20.08
CA LEU A 210 -6.38 -26.79 20.93
C LEU A 210 -7.63 -26.92 21.82
N ASN A 211 -8.72 -27.49 21.31
CA ASN A 211 -9.94 -27.75 22.09
C ASN A 211 -9.76 -28.89 23.11
N THR A 212 -8.93 -29.89 22.83
CA THR A 212 -8.63 -30.97 23.78
C THR A 212 -7.77 -30.50 24.95
N ASN A 213 -6.94 -29.47 24.74
CA ASN A 213 -6.31 -28.72 25.81
C ASN A 213 -7.39 -27.92 26.52
N LYS A 214 -8.07 -28.53 27.49
CA LYS A 214 -9.11 -27.89 28.28
C LYS A 214 -8.53 -26.62 28.90
N TRP A 215 -9.00 -25.49 28.40
CA TRP A 215 -8.63 -24.18 28.88
C TRP A 215 -9.16 -24.03 30.31
N ASP A 216 -8.28 -23.99 31.30
CA ASP A 216 -8.70 -23.88 32.69
C ASP A 216 -9.13 -22.44 33.01
N PHE A 217 -10.17 -22.29 33.85
CA PHE A 217 -10.63 -20.98 34.32
C PHE A 217 -9.49 -20.15 34.97
N VAL A 218 -8.53 -20.82 35.59
CA VAL A 218 -7.33 -20.20 36.17
C VAL A 218 -6.42 -19.59 35.11
N GLU A 219 -6.25 -20.26 33.97
CA GLU A 219 -5.44 -19.74 32.85
C GLU A 219 -6.14 -18.56 32.17
N GLU A 220 -7.48 -18.58 32.09
CA GLU A 220 -8.27 -17.46 31.59
C GLU A 220 -8.12 -16.20 32.46
N GLN A 221 -8.13 -16.35 33.79
CA GLN A 221 -7.90 -15.23 34.71
C GLN A 221 -6.48 -14.66 34.56
N LYS A 222 -5.45 -15.51 34.51
CA LYS A 222 -4.06 -15.10 34.27
C LYS A 222 -3.91 -14.36 32.94
N LEU A 223 -4.56 -14.84 31.86
CA LEU A 223 -4.53 -14.16 30.57
C LEU A 223 -5.18 -12.77 30.63
N LYS A 224 -6.31 -12.62 31.35
CA LYS A 224 -6.96 -11.31 31.57
C LYS A 224 -6.04 -10.36 32.33
N GLU A 225 -5.35 -10.84 33.35
CA GLU A 225 -4.36 -10.05 34.09
C GLU A 225 -3.18 -9.65 33.21
N TRP A 226 -2.62 -10.58 32.44
CA TRP A 226 -1.53 -10.30 31.51
C TRP A 226 -1.93 -9.30 30.42
N LYS A 227 -3.16 -9.39 29.91
CA LYS A 227 -3.69 -8.43 28.93
C LYS A 227 -3.81 -7.02 29.52
N LYS A 228 -4.29 -6.91 30.77
CA LYS A 228 -4.35 -5.63 31.51
C LYS A 228 -2.95 -5.07 31.75
N ASN A 229 -2.02 -5.91 32.22
CA ASN A 229 -0.64 -5.51 32.50
C ASN A 229 0.09 -5.09 31.22
N SER A 230 -0.07 -5.82 30.13
CA SER A 230 0.50 -5.49 28.82
C SER A 230 -0.01 -4.14 28.32
N CYS A 231 -1.33 -3.90 28.39
CA CYS A 231 -1.92 -2.59 28.05
C CYS A 231 -1.34 -1.44 28.88
N LEU A 232 -1.19 -1.64 30.20
CA LEU A 232 -0.58 -0.67 31.10
C LEU A 232 0.89 -0.40 30.74
N LEU A 233 1.67 -1.43 30.46
CA LEU A 233 3.08 -1.31 30.08
C LEU A 233 3.24 -0.58 28.74
N THR A 234 2.40 -0.89 27.75
CA THR A 234 2.38 -0.16 26.47
C THR A 234 2.04 1.31 26.67
N ARG A 235 1.08 1.64 27.55
CA ARG A 235 0.74 3.03 27.88
C ARG A 235 1.92 3.76 28.54
N LYS A 236 2.58 3.13 29.51
CA LYS A 236 3.77 3.71 30.18
C LYS A 236 4.94 3.88 29.20
N SER A 237 5.15 2.93 28.28
CA SER A 237 6.18 3.03 27.26
C SER A 237 5.95 4.25 26.36
N CYS A 238 4.71 4.47 25.92
CA CYS A 238 4.32 5.66 25.17
C CYS A 238 4.53 6.96 25.98
N GLU A 239 4.12 6.97 27.26
CA GLU A 239 4.33 8.11 28.16
C GLU A 239 5.83 8.44 28.33
N TYR A 240 6.67 7.44 28.59
CA TYR A 240 8.12 7.64 28.71
C TYR A 240 8.74 8.08 27.39
N GLY A 241 8.28 7.57 26.25
CA GLY A 241 8.69 8.03 24.92
C GLY A 241 8.37 9.52 24.72
N ASN A 242 7.16 9.94 25.05
CA ASN A 242 6.75 11.35 24.97
C ASN A 242 7.55 12.25 25.91
N ARG A 243 7.83 11.78 27.13
CA ARG A 243 8.65 12.52 28.10
C ARG A 243 10.09 12.67 27.63
N LEU A 244 10.67 11.62 27.04
CA LEU A 244 12.02 11.66 26.49
C LEU A 244 12.09 12.65 25.32
N LEU A 245 11.13 12.61 24.40
CA LEU A 245 11.03 13.59 23.30
C LEU A 245 10.90 15.03 23.82
N HIS A 246 10.11 15.25 24.88
CA HIS A 246 9.97 16.57 25.48
C HIS A 246 11.29 17.05 26.10
N LEU A 247 11.97 16.21 26.87
CA LEU A 247 13.26 16.52 27.48
C LEU A 247 14.34 16.75 26.44
N GLN A 248 14.34 15.97 25.36
CA GLN A 248 15.27 16.17 24.25
C GLN A 248 15.04 17.52 23.58
N LYS A 249 13.79 17.89 23.29
CA LYS A 249 13.46 19.22 22.76
C LYS A 249 13.88 20.35 23.70
N GLN A 250 13.66 20.20 25.00
CA GLN A 250 14.14 21.15 25.99
C GLN A 250 15.66 21.26 25.97
N TYR A 251 16.36 20.13 25.91
CA TYR A 251 17.82 20.08 25.82
C TYR A 251 18.36 20.77 24.55
N GLU A 252 17.77 20.46 23.39
CA GLU A 252 18.10 21.11 22.11
C GLU A 252 17.83 22.63 22.16
N SER A 253 16.69 23.05 22.73
CA SER A 253 16.35 24.48 22.88
C SER A 253 17.29 25.26 23.80
N MET A 254 17.93 24.59 24.75
CA MET A 254 18.95 25.20 25.60
C MET A 254 20.29 25.42 24.87
N GLY A 255 20.43 24.92 23.63
CA GLY A 255 21.61 25.18 22.80
C GLY A 255 22.92 24.75 23.45
N VAL A 256 22.91 23.73 24.31
CA VAL A 256 24.08 23.36 25.14
C VAL A 256 25.26 22.94 24.28
N GLU A 257 25.00 22.17 23.21
CA GLU A 257 26.02 21.73 22.26
C GLU A 257 26.49 22.86 21.34
N GLU A 258 25.56 23.67 20.80
CA GLU A 258 25.87 24.80 19.91
C GLU A 258 26.64 25.92 20.64
N GLY A 259 26.26 26.22 21.89
CA GLY A 259 26.91 27.22 22.73
C GLY A 259 28.18 26.72 23.41
N GLY A 260 28.57 25.46 23.20
CA GLY A 260 29.72 24.86 23.88
C GLY A 260 29.62 24.93 25.41
N LEU A 261 28.41 24.95 25.96
CA LEU A 261 28.10 25.14 27.38
C LEU A 261 28.33 23.86 28.22
N ARG A 262 28.93 22.84 27.60
CA ARG A 262 29.33 21.62 28.29
C ARG A 262 30.40 21.96 29.33
N ILE A 263 30.27 21.36 30.52
CA ILE A 263 31.16 21.62 31.67
C ILE A 263 32.65 21.47 31.30
N GLU A 264 32.97 20.50 30.44
CA GLU A 264 34.32 20.26 29.94
C GLU A 264 34.88 21.47 29.16
N ASN A 265 34.08 22.04 28.26
CA ASN A 265 34.45 23.22 27.47
C ASN A 265 34.55 24.48 28.34
N LEU A 266 33.61 24.67 29.27
CA LEU A 266 33.62 25.79 30.22
C LEU A 266 34.88 25.78 31.09
N LYS A 267 35.29 24.61 31.61
CA LYS A 267 36.54 24.46 32.36
C LYS A 267 37.78 24.79 31.53
N GLN A 268 37.76 24.49 30.23
CA GLN A 268 38.87 24.83 29.35
C GLN A 268 38.95 26.35 29.11
N ILE A 269 37.80 27.00 28.91
CA ILE A 269 37.71 28.46 28.79
C ILE A 269 38.19 29.13 30.08
N GLU A 270 37.75 28.64 31.24
CA GLU A 270 38.17 29.13 32.56
C GLU A 270 39.70 29.09 32.71
N LYS A 271 40.34 27.95 32.43
CA LYS A 271 41.80 27.83 32.45
C LYS A 271 42.50 28.80 31.50
N ASN A 272 41.96 28.99 30.30
CA ASN A 272 42.53 29.92 29.33
C ASN A 272 42.42 31.37 29.81
N VAL A 273 41.31 31.74 30.45
CA VAL A 273 41.11 33.07 31.04
C VAL A 273 42.06 33.29 32.21
N GLU A 274 42.25 32.30 33.09
CA GLU A 274 43.24 32.36 34.17
C GLU A 274 44.66 32.58 33.62
N ALA A 275 45.08 31.78 32.64
CA ALA A 275 46.40 31.92 32.01
C ALA A 275 46.58 33.27 31.31
N LEU A 276 45.55 33.79 30.63
CA LEU A 276 45.57 35.13 30.06
C LEU A 276 45.65 36.21 31.14
N GLY A 277 44.97 36.04 32.27
CA GLY A 277 45.04 36.92 33.43
C GLY A 277 46.45 37.01 34.01
N GLU A 278 47.11 35.87 34.22
CA GLU A 278 48.51 35.81 34.65
C GLU A 278 49.44 36.54 33.65
N LEU A 279 49.25 36.29 32.35
CA LEU A 279 50.05 36.95 31.31
C LEU A 279 49.82 38.47 31.34
N LEU A 280 48.59 38.93 31.48
CA LEU A 280 48.25 40.35 31.56
C LEU A 280 48.91 40.99 32.78
N GLU A 281 48.90 40.33 33.94
CA GLU A 281 49.58 40.82 35.14
C GLU A 281 51.09 40.93 34.93
N THR A 282 51.76 39.94 34.33
CA THR A 282 53.20 40.07 34.03
C THR A 282 53.50 41.22 33.06
N LYS A 283 52.62 41.47 32.07
CA LYS A 283 52.77 42.59 31.14
C LYS A 283 52.50 43.92 31.82
N ARG A 284 51.54 43.97 32.75
CA ARG A 284 51.22 45.14 33.56
C ARG A 284 52.38 45.51 34.48
N GLN A 285 52.99 44.52 35.13
CA GLN A 285 54.22 44.70 35.92
C GLN A 285 55.36 45.24 35.05
N LYS A 286 55.58 44.69 33.86
CA LYS A 286 56.59 45.22 32.92
C LYS A 286 56.30 46.66 32.51
N LEU A 287 55.05 46.99 32.20
CA LEU A 287 54.64 48.38 31.90
C LEU A 287 54.86 49.31 33.08
N GLN A 288 54.57 48.87 34.30
CA GLN A 288 54.81 49.66 35.50
C GLN A 288 56.30 49.96 35.69
N ILE A 289 57.18 48.96 35.49
CA ILE A 289 58.64 49.18 35.49
C ILE A 289 59.04 50.23 34.43
N TYR A 290 58.47 50.17 33.22
CA TYR A 290 58.74 51.18 32.19
C TYR A 290 58.21 52.58 32.55
N GLN A 291 57.07 52.67 33.25
CA GLN A 291 56.52 53.95 33.72
C GLN A 291 57.33 54.55 34.88
N GLU A 292 57.93 53.72 35.73
CA GLU A 292 58.80 54.15 36.83
C GLU A 292 60.22 54.52 36.36
N MET A 293 60.60 54.14 35.13
CA MET A 293 61.90 54.45 34.56
C MET A 293 62.00 55.93 34.20
N PRO A 294 63.07 56.66 34.62
CA PRO A 294 63.25 58.05 34.24
C PRO A 294 63.41 58.19 32.71
N PRO A 295 62.82 59.21 32.08
CA PRO A 295 62.83 59.36 30.62
C PRO A 295 64.20 59.73 30.03
N ASP A 296 65.20 60.08 30.85
CA ASP A 296 66.53 60.54 30.41
C ASP A 296 67.67 59.76 31.10
N LEU A 297 68.71 59.41 30.34
CA LEU A 297 69.82 58.52 30.72
C LEU A 297 70.61 59.08 31.91
N GLN A 298 70.77 60.40 31.98
CA GLN A 298 71.50 61.06 33.06
C GLN A 298 70.78 60.93 34.41
N MET A 299 69.44 61.01 34.41
CA MET A 299 68.63 60.85 35.62
C MET A 299 68.60 59.40 36.13
N ALA A 300 68.69 58.43 35.22
CA ALA A 300 68.83 57.03 35.59
C ALA A 300 70.19 56.74 36.26
N GLN A 301 71.30 57.32 35.76
CA GLN A 301 72.62 57.16 36.38
C GLN A 301 72.65 57.71 37.81
N LEU A 302 72.12 58.92 38.01
CA LEU A 302 72.10 59.58 39.31
C LEU A 302 71.29 58.78 40.35
N LYS A 303 70.12 58.24 39.96
CA LYS A 303 69.33 57.36 40.85
C LYS A 303 70.05 56.05 41.19
N LEU A 304 70.84 55.52 40.25
CA LEU A 304 71.59 54.28 40.47
C LEU A 304 72.72 54.49 41.47
N ASP A 305 73.45 55.59 41.36
CA ASP A 305 74.52 55.93 42.30
C ASP A 305 73.95 56.17 43.70
N HIS A 306 72.84 56.89 43.82
CA HIS A 306 72.13 57.05 45.10
C HIS A 306 71.69 55.70 45.70
N ALA A 307 71.18 54.77 44.89
CA ALA A 307 70.78 53.45 45.36
C ALA A 307 71.98 52.57 45.77
N ARG A 308 73.16 52.76 45.13
CA ARG A 308 74.40 52.07 45.52
C ARG A 308 74.90 52.55 46.87
N GLU A 309 74.88 53.86 47.10
CA GLU A 309 75.27 54.43 48.39
C GLU A 309 74.40 53.86 49.52
N ALA A 310 73.07 53.86 49.33
CA ALA A 310 72.14 53.29 50.32
C ALA A 310 72.37 51.78 50.60
N LEU A 311 72.82 51.00 49.61
CA LEU A 311 73.17 49.60 49.81
C LEU A 311 74.48 49.40 50.59
N VAL A 312 75.44 50.31 50.42
CA VAL A 312 76.68 50.29 51.22
C VAL A 312 76.33 50.57 52.68
N GLU A 313 75.52 51.60 52.95
CA GLU A 313 75.06 51.92 54.30
C GLU A 313 74.36 50.72 54.96
N LEU A 314 73.45 50.06 54.23
CA LEU A 314 72.77 48.87 54.77
C LEU A 314 73.73 47.71 55.05
N ARG A 315 74.74 47.47 54.20
CA ARG A 315 75.76 46.44 54.44
C ARG A 315 76.67 46.77 55.61
N GLU A 316 76.98 48.03 55.81
CA GLU A 316 77.72 48.49 56.98
C GLU A 316 76.90 48.19 58.25
N THR A 317 75.61 48.53 58.27
CA THR A 317 74.73 48.19 59.40
C THR A 317 74.59 46.68 59.61
N GLU A 318 74.57 45.88 58.54
CA GLU A 318 74.53 44.41 58.64
C GLU A 318 75.84 43.84 59.18
N ALA A 319 76.99 44.40 58.79
CA ALA A 319 78.30 44.01 59.29
C ALA A 319 78.48 44.38 60.78
N GLU A 320 78.06 45.57 61.17
CA GLU A 320 78.03 46.00 62.58
C GLU A 320 77.16 45.05 63.43
N LEU A 321 75.99 44.67 62.93
CA LEU A 321 75.12 43.71 63.60
C LEU A 321 75.71 42.29 63.64
N ALA A 322 76.42 41.87 62.60
CA ALA A 322 77.08 40.56 62.56
C ALA A 322 78.28 40.47 63.52
N GLU A 323 79.07 41.54 63.64
CA GLU A 323 80.19 41.63 64.60
C GLU A 323 79.68 41.62 66.05
N ALA A 324 78.59 42.33 66.32
CA ALA A 324 77.92 42.31 67.64
C ALA A 324 77.42 40.91 68.05
N ILE A 325 77.08 40.04 67.10
CA ILE A 325 76.70 38.64 67.40
C ILE A 325 77.93 37.78 67.69
N ALA A 326 79.07 38.01 67.04
CA ALA A 326 80.28 37.20 67.20
C ALA A 326 80.98 37.39 68.56
N GLU A 327 80.95 38.59 69.14
CA GLU A 327 81.54 38.87 70.46
C GLU A 327 80.77 38.28 71.65
N THR A 328 79.51 37.86 71.45
CA THR A 328 78.68 37.28 72.53
C THR A 328 78.90 35.79 72.79
N VAL A 329 79.84 35.13 72.10
CA VAL A 329 80.00 33.65 72.10
C VAL A 329 81.36 33.15 72.70
N GLN A 330 82.25 34.02 73.19
CA GLN A 330 83.47 33.64 73.97
C GLN A 330 83.34 33.98 75.45
#